data_AF-A0A6L6HL86-F1
#
_entry.id   AF-A0A6L6HL86-F1
#
_cell.length_a   1.000
_cell.length_b   1.000
_cell.length_c   1.000
_cell.angle_alpha   90.00
_cell.angle_beta   90.00
_cell.angle_gamma   90.00
#
_symmetry.space_group_name_H-M   'P 1'
#
loop_
_entity.id
_entity.type
_entity.pdbx_description
1 polymer ?
#
loop_
_entity_poly.entity_id
_entity_poly.type
_entity_poly.pdbx_seq_one_letter_code
_entity_poly.pdbx_strand_id
1 'polypeptide(L)'
;MRPEIMETIESRPNDYPDVIGIPEWVWQRIEAYCSHRWTPRTVTWVVSGSGLFRPPLTPAVITKVEEWDGGVWTERLVADEVRDVSLTRITATVGTYDDPPADVIQAATLLTEYTAESATRKGHRSLTTGDITVSFNRDRRAMAQALQLSGAADLLRPYRRPR
;
A
#
# COMPACT_ATOMS: atom_id res chain seq x y z
N MET A 1 -8.72 -9.44 -23.26
CA MET A 1 -8.66 -10.07 -21.92
C MET A 1 -7.52 -9.42 -21.14
N ARG A 2 -7.54 -9.42 -19.80
CA ARG A 2 -6.39 -8.97 -19.00
C ARG A 2 -5.76 -10.23 -18.40
N PRO A 3 -4.42 -10.37 -18.42
CA PRO A 3 -3.80 -11.53 -17.83
C PRO A 3 -4.03 -11.54 -16.31
N GLU A 4 -4.19 -12.73 -15.76
CA GLU A 4 -4.48 -12.95 -14.34
C GLU A 4 -3.19 -12.89 -13.53
N ILE A 5 -3.22 -12.17 -12.41
CA ILE A 5 -2.10 -12.11 -11.46
C ILE A 5 -2.33 -13.20 -10.43
N MET A 6 -1.47 -14.21 -10.46
CA MET A 6 -1.54 -15.36 -9.55
C MET A 6 -0.84 -15.08 -8.22
N GLU A 7 0.29 -14.37 -8.28
CA GLU A 7 1.09 -14.05 -7.10
C GLU A 7 1.62 -12.63 -7.18
N THR A 8 1.69 -11.96 -6.03
CA THR A 8 2.34 -10.65 -5.88
C THR A 8 3.24 -10.68 -4.66
N ILE A 9 4.52 -10.39 -4.85
CA ILE A 9 5.51 -10.29 -3.80
C ILE A 9 6.05 -8.86 -3.81
N GLU A 10 5.73 -8.09 -2.78
CA GLU A 10 6.20 -6.72 -2.58
C GLU A 10 7.29 -6.70 -1.50
N SER A 11 8.47 -6.18 -1.83
CA SER A 11 9.53 -5.98 -0.85
C SER A 11 9.18 -4.82 0.09
N ARG A 12 9.76 -4.83 1.30
CA ARG A 12 9.71 -3.63 2.15
C ARG A 12 10.49 -2.50 1.47
N PRO A 13 10.01 -1.24 1.54
CA PRO A 13 10.83 -0.10 1.16
C PRO A 13 11.96 0.08 2.18
N ASN A 14 13.05 0.73 1.76
CA ASN A 14 14.17 1.04 2.66
C ASN A 14 13.76 2.06 3.73
N ASP A 15 12.98 3.07 3.32
CA ASP A 15 12.51 4.15 4.17
C ASP A 15 11.12 4.62 3.70
N TYR A 16 10.46 5.43 4.52
CA TYR A 16 9.22 6.14 4.18
C TYR A 16 9.49 7.65 4.02
N PRO A 17 8.58 8.42 3.41
CA PRO A 17 8.76 9.86 3.28
C PRO A 17 8.93 10.53 4.64
N ASP A 18 10.00 11.30 4.79
CA ASP A 18 10.33 12.03 6.02
C ASP A 18 9.54 13.34 6.07
N VAL A 19 8.27 13.23 6.48
CA VAL A 19 7.40 14.39 6.69
C VAL A 19 7.22 14.60 8.19
N ILE A 20 7.54 15.80 8.66
CA ILE A 20 7.52 16.17 10.08
C ILE A 20 6.18 15.78 10.71
N GLY A 21 6.27 15.02 11.80
CA GLY A 21 5.11 14.61 12.60
C GLY A 21 4.33 13.43 12.02
N ILE A 22 4.72 12.88 10.86
CA ILE A 22 4.06 11.71 10.26
C ILE A 22 4.91 10.45 10.48
N PRO A 23 4.47 9.50 11.31
CA PRO A 23 5.21 8.27 11.57
C PRO A 23 5.06 7.23 10.43
N GLU A 24 6.05 6.35 10.27
CA GLU A 24 6.10 5.31 9.20
C GLU A 24 4.84 4.44 9.09
N TRP A 25 4.20 4.10 10.21
CA TRP A 25 3.02 3.23 10.20
C TRP A 25 1.82 3.88 9.49
N VAL A 26 1.78 5.23 9.41
CA VAL A 26 0.77 5.97 8.65
C VAL A 26 0.96 5.71 7.17
N TRP A 27 2.21 5.83 6.68
CA TRP A 27 2.54 5.55 5.29
C TRP A 27 2.21 4.11 4.89
N GLN A 28 2.57 3.13 5.73
CA GLN A 28 2.18 1.72 5.53
C GLN A 28 0.67 1.55 5.35
N ARG A 29 -0.12 2.32 6.10
CA ARG A 29 -1.58 2.25 6.08
C ARG A 29 -2.17 2.94 4.86
N ILE A 30 -1.61 4.08 4.45
CA ILE A 30 -2.00 4.79 3.23
C ILE A 30 -1.67 3.94 1.99
N GLU A 31 -0.48 3.34 1.93
CA GLU A 31 -0.07 2.48 0.81
C GLU A 31 -0.89 1.19 0.74
N ALA A 32 -1.29 0.62 1.88
CA ALA A 32 -2.23 -0.50 1.88
C ALA A 32 -3.62 -0.13 1.33
N TYR A 33 -4.01 1.14 1.45
CA TYR A 33 -5.29 1.66 0.94
C TYR A 33 -5.23 2.04 -0.54
N CYS A 34 -4.04 2.43 -1.03
CA CYS A 34 -3.84 2.98 -2.37
C CYS A 34 -3.18 1.96 -3.32
N SER A 35 -3.37 2.16 -4.62
CA SER A 35 -2.56 1.47 -5.64
C SER A 35 -1.26 2.21 -5.93
N HIS A 36 -1.01 3.32 -5.25
CA HIS A 36 0.19 4.13 -5.38
C HIS A 36 1.23 3.74 -4.32
N ARG A 37 2.52 3.87 -4.64
CA ARG A 37 3.64 3.75 -3.71
C ARG A 37 4.46 5.03 -3.76
N TRP A 38 4.78 5.58 -2.59
CA TRP A 38 5.53 6.83 -2.46
C TRP A 38 6.99 6.59 -2.12
N THR A 39 7.40 5.34 -1.97
CA THR A 39 8.81 4.97 -1.85
C THR A 39 9.13 3.80 -2.76
N PRO A 40 10.28 3.84 -3.48
CA PRO A 40 10.65 2.78 -4.39
C PRO A 40 10.90 1.47 -3.67
N ARG A 41 10.39 0.40 -4.25
CA ARG A 41 10.61 -0.98 -3.78
C ARG A 41 10.55 -1.95 -4.95
N THR A 42 11.08 -3.14 -4.75
CA THR A 42 11.00 -4.21 -5.74
C THR A 42 9.69 -4.95 -5.56
N VAL A 43 8.96 -5.14 -6.67
CA VAL A 43 7.74 -5.95 -6.69
C VAL A 43 7.86 -6.97 -7.81
N THR A 44 7.49 -8.21 -7.49
CA THR A 44 7.42 -9.31 -8.44
C THR A 44 5.97 -9.78 -8.57
N TRP A 45 5.51 -9.93 -9.81
CA TRP A 45 4.21 -10.50 -10.14
C TRP A 45 4.40 -11.79 -10.92
N VAL A 46 3.70 -12.86 -10.52
CA VAL A 46 3.54 -14.05 -11.36
C VAL A 46 2.19 -13.95 -12.04
N VAL A 47 2.21 -14.00 -13.37
CA VAL A 47 1.08 -13.65 -14.22
C VAL A 47 0.90 -14.73 -15.27
N SER A 48 -0.35 -15.02 -15.64
CA SER A 48 -0.67 -15.95 -16.73
C SER A 48 -1.90 -15.49 -17.50
N GLY A 49 -1.91 -15.69 -18.82
CA GLY A 49 -3.07 -15.47 -19.67
C GLY A 49 -2.86 -14.41 -20.75
N SER A 50 -3.89 -14.23 -21.58
CA SER A 50 -3.82 -13.36 -22.74
C SER A 50 -4.08 -11.89 -22.41
N GLY A 51 -3.53 -11.02 -23.26
CA GLY A 51 -3.72 -9.57 -23.24
C GLY A 51 -2.58 -8.78 -22.58
N LEU A 52 -2.81 -7.48 -22.44
CA LEU A 52 -1.82 -6.52 -21.95
C LEU A 52 -1.73 -6.57 -20.43
N PHE A 53 -0.55 -6.89 -19.91
CA PHE A 53 -0.25 -6.74 -18.49
C PHE A 53 -0.21 -5.26 -18.12
N ARG A 54 -0.99 -4.92 -17.09
CA ARG A 54 -0.96 -3.61 -16.44
C ARG A 54 -0.54 -3.83 -14.99
N PRO A 55 0.66 -3.38 -14.56
CA PRO A 55 1.14 -3.56 -13.19
C PRO A 55 0.08 -3.06 -12.22
N PRO A 56 -0.34 -3.79 -11.17
CA PRO A 56 -1.42 -3.38 -10.26
C PRO A 56 -1.06 -2.17 -9.40
N LEU A 57 0.23 -1.96 -9.16
CA LEU A 57 0.77 -0.84 -8.39
C LEU A 57 1.38 0.22 -9.32
N THR A 58 1.46 1.46 -8.86
CA THR A 58 1.96 2.61 -9.62
C THR A 58 2.73 3.58 -8.72
N PRO A 59 3.62 4.40 -9.29
CA PRO A 59 4.29 4.20 -10.58
C PRO A 59 5.07 2.89 -10.58
N ALA A 60 5.19 2.24 -11.74
CA ALA A 60 5.90 0.96 -11.87
C ALA A 60 6.75 0.96 -13.13
N VAL A 61 8.03 0.62 -12.99
CA VAL A 61 8.99 0.45 -14.07
C VAL A 61 9.40 -1.01 -14.10
N ILE A 62 9.03 -1.73 -15.16
CA ILE A 62 9.40 -3.14 -15.33
C ILE A 62 10.89 -3.22 -15.59
N THR A 63 11.59 -3.99 -14.78
CA THR A 63 13.05 -4.16 -14.84
C THR A 63 13.45 -5.55 -15.33
N LYS A 64 12.59 -6.55 -15.15
CA LYS A 64 12.84 -7.93 -15.59
C LYS A 64 11.56 -8.65 -16.00
N VAL A 65 11.65 -9.48 -17.04
CA VAL A 65 10.58 -10.39 -17.46
C VAL A 65 11.17 -11.77 -17.66
N GLU A 66 10.61 -12.77 -16.99
CA GLU A 66 11.04 -14.17 -17.07
C GLU A 66 9.85 -15.06 -17.43
N GLU A 67 10.04 -15.99 -18.36
CA GLU A 67 9.02 -16.96 -18.79
C GLU A 67 9.34 -18.35 -18.22
N TRP A 68 8.31 -19.08 -17.80
CA TRP A 68 8.47 -20.45 -17.30
C TRP A 68 8.47 -21.47 -18.44
N ASP A 69 9.53 -22.28 -18.54
CA ASP A 69 9.70 -23.29 -19.60
C ASP A 69 9.46 -24.74 -19.15
N GLY A 70 8.82 -24.94 -18.00
CA GLY A 70 8.55 -26.27 -17.45
C GLY A 70 9.57 -26.78 -16.44
N GLY A 71 10.54 -25.95 -16.05
CA GLY A 71 11.45 -26.24 -14.94
C GLY A 71 12.40 -25.10 -14.57
N VAL A 72 12.59 -24.14 -15.47
CA VAL A 72 13.48 -23.01 -15.32
C VAL A 72 12.75 -21.71 -15.67
N TRP A 73 13.13 -20.63 -15.00
CA TRP A 73 12.73 -19.28 -15.39
C TRP A 73 13.77 -18.74 -16.37
N THR A 74 13.35 -18.47 -17.61
CA THR A 74 14.22 -17.95 -18.66
C THR A 74 13.93 -16.47 -18.88
N GLU A 75 14.95 -15.63 -18.75
CA GLU A 75 14.82 -14.19 -18.93
C GLU A 75 14.59 -13.81 -20.40
N ARG A 76 13.69 -12.86 -20.61
CA ARG A 76 13.40 -12.26 -21.91
C ARG A 76 13.66 -10.76 -21.85
N LEU A 77 14.01 -10.18 -22.99
CA LEU A 77 14.08 -8.73 -23.15
C LEU A 77 12.78 -8.05 -22.67
N VAL A 78 12.96 -7.00 -21.87
CA VAL A 78 11.87 -6.13 -21.43
C VAL A 78 11.43 -5.32 -22.64
N ALA A 79 10.21 -5.58 -23.10
CA ALA A 79 9.55 -4.76 -24.11
C ALA A 79 8.78 -3.63 -23.43
N ASP A 80 8.48 -2.56 -24.18
CA ASP A 80 7.66 -1.44 -23.69
C ASP A 80 6.27 -1.90 -23.21
N GLU A 81 5.77 -2.98 -23.78
CA GLU A 81 4.52 -3.62 -23.39
C GLU A 81 4.71 -5.13 -23.19
N VAL A 82 4.18 -5.64 -22.08
CA VAL A 82 4.13 -7.08 -21.80
C VAL A 82 2.74 -7.59 -22.16
N ARG A 83 2.63 -8.40 -23.22
CA ARG A 83 1.37 -8.94 -23.75
C ARG A 83 1.42 -10.45 -23.88
N ASP A 84 0.23 -11.04 -23.85
CA ASP A 84 -0.02 -12.46 -24.16
C ASP A 84 0.98 -13.38 -23.47
N VAL A 85 0.98 -13.26 -22.14
CA VAL A 85 1.93 -13.93 -21.27
C VAL A 85 1.46 -15.36 -21.01
N SER A 86 2.37 -16.32 -21.22
CA SER A 86 2.25 -17.63 -20.57
C SER A 86 2.52 -17.44 -19.05
N LEU A 87 2.90 -18.49 -18.33
CA LEU A 87 3.32 -18.33 -16.94
C LEU A 87 4.60 -17.48 -16.87
N THR A 88 4.45 -16.20 -16.56
CA THR A 88 5.51 -15.18 -16.64
C THR A 88 5.68 -14.51 -15.29
N ARG A 89 6.94 -14.36 -14.89
CA ARG A 89 7.34 -13.59 -13.71
C ARG A 89 7.85 -12.23 -14.16
N ILE A 90 7.27 -11.17 -13.61
CA ILE A 90 7.59 -9.79 -13.95
C ILE A 90 8.13 -9.12 -12.69
N THR A 91 9.36 -8.64 -12.74
CA THR A 91 9.96 -7.82 -11.67
C THR A 91 9.96 -6.37 -12.09
N ALA A 92 9.60 -5.49 -11.17
CA ALA A 92 9.57 -4.06 -11.37
C ALA A 92 10.04 -3.30 -10.13
N THR A 93 10.50 -2.08 -10.36
CA THR A 93 10.60 -1.06 -9.32
C THR A 93 9.28 -0.30 -9.26
N VAL A 94 8.65 -0.28 -8.08
CA VAL A 94 7.37 0.39 -7.84
C VAL A 94 7.54 1.50 -6.82
N GLY A 95 7.00 2.68 -7.13
CA GLY A 95 7.16 3.90 -6.35
C GLY A 95 8.31 4.76 -6.87
N THR A 96 8.28 6.04 -6.50
CA THR A 96 9.33 7.02 -6.79
C THR A 96 9.78 7.68 -5.49
N TYR A 97 10.93 8.34 -5.50
CA TYR A 97 11.38 9.19 -4.38
C TYR A 97 10.82 10.61 -4.48
N ASP A 98 9.73 10.79 -5.24
CA ASP A 98 9.13 12.11 -5.41
C ASP A 98 8.37 12.51 -4.14
N ASP A 99 8.35 13.80 -3.85
CA ASP A 99 7.58 14.32 -2.74
C ASP A 99 6.10 13.93 -2.87
N PRO A 100 5.49 13.33 -1.84
CA PRO A 100 4.08 13.00 -1.88
C PRO A 100 3.24 14.26 -2.14
N PRO A 101 2.20 14.18 -2.99
CA PRO A 101 1.32 15.30 -3.24
C PRO A 101 0.68 15.85 -1.94
N ALA A 102 0.35 17.15 -1.94
CA ALA A 102 -0.12 17.85 -0.74
C ALA A 102 -1.40 17.25 -0.14
N ASP A 103 -2.28 16.67 -0.95
CA ASP A 103 -3.48 15.96 -0.51
C ASP A 103 -3.14 14.64 0.22
N VAL A 104 -2.10 13.92 -0.22
CA VAL A 104 -1.58 12.72 0.46
C VAL A 104 -0.96 13.10 1.80
N ILE A 105 -0.16 14.18 1.84
CA ILE A 105 0.40 14.70 3.09
C ILE A 105 -0.73 15.08 4.05
N GLN A 106 -1.74 15.81 3.59
CA GLN A 106 -2.90 16.16 4.41
C GLN A 106 -3.66 14.93 4.92
N ALA A 107 -3.82 13.90 4.09
CA ALA A 107 -4.42 12.63 4.50
C ALA A 107 -3.60 11.93 5.61
N ALA A 108 -2.27 11.97 5.50
CA ALA A 108 -1.37 11.44 6.52
C ALA A 108 -1.45 12.24 7.83
N THR A 109 -1.52 13.56 7.75
CA THR A 109 -1.73 14.44 8.91
C THR A 109 -3.06 14.13 9.60
N LEU A 110 -4.17 14.08 8.86
CA LEU A 110 -5.50 13.77 9.41
C LEU A 110 -5.54 12.40 10.10
N LEU A 111 -4.91 11.39 9.49
CA LEU A 111 -4.83 10.07 10.10
C LEU A 111 -4.00 10.11 11.39
N THR A 112 -2.87 10.82 11.38
CA THR A 112 -2.01 10.97 12.57
C THR A 112 -2.76 11.67 13.70
N GLU A 113 -3.36 12.82 13.42
CA GLU A 113 -4.13 13.61 14.39
C GLU A 113 -5.30 12.80 14.97
N TYR A 114 -6.07 12.12 14.12
CA TYR A 114 -7.18 11.29 14.57
C TYR A 114 -6.71 10.17 15.52
N THR A 115 -5.60 9.52 15.20
CA THR A 115 -5.06 8.46 16.08
C THR A 115 -4.50 9.00 17.38
N ALA A 116 -3.85 10.17 17.36
CA ALA A 116 -3.38 10.84 18.56
C ALA A 116 -4.54 11.26 19.47
N GLU A 117 -5.59 11.87 18.90
CA GLU A 117 -6.79 12.26 19.63
C GLU A 117 -7.52 11.04 20.20
N SER A 118 -7.64 9.97 19.41
CA SER A 118 -8.25 8.70 19.86
C SER A 118 -7.46 8.05 20.99
N ALA A 119 -6.13 8.26 21.05
CA ALA A 119 -5.32 7.82 22.17
C ALA A 119 -5.60 8.67 23.43
N THR A 120 -5.77 9.98 23.28
CA THR A 120 -6.03 10.93 24.39
C THR A 120 -7.45 10.84 24.94
N ARG A 121 -8.48 10.58 24.11
CA ARG A 121 -9.89 10.44 24.53
C ARG A 121 -10.16 9.24 25.44
N LYS A 122 -9.18 8.35 25.67
CA LYS A 122 -9.29 7.23 26.63
C LYS A 122 -9.43 7.66 28.11
N GLY A 123 -9.59 8.96 28.40
CA GLY A 123 -9.75 9.51 29.75
C GLY A 123 -11.15 9.95 30.18
N HIS A 124 -12.18 9.94 29.31
CA HIS A 124 -13.53 10.35 29.71
C HIS A 124 -14.56 9.26 29.43
N ARG A 125 -14.79 8.37 30.42
CA ARG A 125 -16.09 7.74 30.69
C ARG A 125 -16.12 7.06 32.07
N SER A 126 -17.00 7.58 32.93
CA SER A 126 -17.54 7.04 34.18
C SER A 126 -16.56 6.70 35.32
N LEU A 127 -16.44 7.61 36.28
CA LEU A 127 -16.03 7.28 37.65
C LEU A 127 -17.17 6.54 38.35
N THR A 128 -17.04 5.23 38.51
CA THR A 128 -17.76 4.47 39.54
C THR A 128 -16.73 3.72 40.37
N THR A 129 -16.75 4.00 41.67
CA THR A 129 -15.94 3.43 42.75
C THR A 129 -15.75 1.92 42.68
N GLY A 130 -14.50 1.47 42.92
CA GLY A 130 -14.17 0.14 43.43
C GLY A 130 -13.61 -0.82 42.39
N ASP A 131 -12.29 -0.91 42.30
CA ASP A 131 -11.51 -1.99 41.68
C ASP A 131 -11.87 -2.37 40.23
N ILE A 132 -11.27 -1.67 39.26
CA ILE A 132 -11.23 -2.13 37.87
C ILE A 132 -9.79 -2.13 37.36
N THR A 133 -9.28 -3.34 37.09
CA THR A 133 -8.13 -3.57 36.22
C THR A 133 -8.47 -3.08 34.81
N VAL A 134 -7.88 -1.95 34.41
CA VAL A 134 -8.07 -1.38 33.07
C VAL A 134 -7.21 -2.15 32.06
N SER A 135 -7.84 -3.07 31.34
CA SER A 135 -7.22 -3.71 30.18
C SER A 135 -7.43 -2.85 28.93
N PHE A 136 -6.35 -2.26 28.41
CA PHE A 136 -6.39 -1.43 27.20
C PHE A 136 -6.43 -2.31 25.95
N ASN A 137 -7.60 -2.82 25.57
CA ASN A 137 -7.78 -3.34 24.22
C ASN A 137 -7.89 -2.12 23.28
N ARG A 138 -6.82 -1.77 22.55
CA ARG A 138 -6.96 -0.87 21.39
C ARG A 138 -7.88 -1.61 20.44
N ASP A 139 -9.14 -1.20 20.38
CA ASP A 139 -10.15 -1.90 19.60
C ASP A 139 -9.66 -1.98 18.15
N ARG A 140 -9.26 -3.18 17.71
CA ARG A 140 -8.66 -3.41 16.37
C ARG A 140 -9.58 -2.87 15.28
N ARG A 141 -10.89 -2.81 15.55
CA ARG A 141 -11.92 -2.23 14.68
C ARG A 141 -11.78 -0.71 14.52
N ALA A 142 -11.44 0.03 15.58
CA ALA A 142 -11.24 1.48 15.52
C ALA A 142 -10.02 1.85 14.68
N MET A 143 -8.93 1.08 14.78
CA MET A 143 -7.78 1.22 13.88
C MET A 143 -8.13 0.81 12.45
N ALA A 144 -8.92 -0.26 12.28
CA ALA A 144 -9.41 -0.71 10.98
C ALA A 144 -10.18 0.39 10.23
N GLN A 145 -10.99 1.19 10.92
CA GLN A 145 -11.81 2.27 10.37
C GLN A 145 -11.16 3.66 10.42
N ALA A 146 -9.95 3.80 10.96
CA ALA A 146 -9.33 5.11 11.20
C ALA A 146 -9.15 5.94 9.92
N LEU A 147 -8.91 5.29 8.77
CA LEU A 147 -8.81 5.99 7.48
C LEU A 147 -10.13 6.64 7.06
N GLN A 148 -11.25 5.95 7.28
CA GLN A 148 -12.58 6.50 6.96
C GLN A 148 -13.00 7.58 7.96
N LEU A 149 -12.76 7.36 9.26
CA LEU A 149 -13.21 8.26 10.32
C LEU A 149 -12.38 9.55 10.42
N SER A 150 -11.13 9.54 9.94
CA SER A 150 -10.28 10.73 9.87
C SER A 150 -10.58 11.64 8.66
N GLY A 151 -11.40 11.19 7.69
CA GLY A 151 -11.57 11.89 6.41
C GLY A 151 -10.40 11.72 5.42
N ALA A 152 -9.30 11.05 5.83
CA ALA A 152 -8.16 10.76 4.97
C ALA A 152 -8.54 9.94 3.74
N ALA A 153 -9.53 9.03 3.87
CA ALA A 153 -10.00 8.18 2.79
C ALA A 153 -10.52 8.96 1.56
N ASP A 154 -11.15 10.12 1.76
CA ASP A 154 -11.71 10.91 0.66
C ASP A 154 -10.62 11.57 -0.17
N LEU A 155 -9.58 12.09 0.49
CA LEU A 155 -8.38 12.64 -0.15
C LEU A 155 -7.62 11.57 -0.93
N LEU A 156 -7.62 10.34 -0.44
CA LEU A 156 -6.89 9.23 -1.06
C LEU A 156 -7.67 8.56 -2.21
N ARG A 157 -8.91 8.96 -2.47
CA ARG A 157 -9.76 8.37 -3.51
C ARG A 157 -9.13 8.37 -4.92
N PRO A 158 -8.44 9.44 -5.38
CA PRO A 158 -7.78 9.45 -6.70
C PRO A 158 -6.67 8.40 -6.84
N TYR A 159 -6.03 8.02 -5.74
CA TYR A 159 -4.91 7.07 -5.70
C TYR A 159 -5.36 5.61 -5.55
N ARG A 160 -6.66 5.39 -5.36
CA ARG A 160 -7.28 4.07 -5.48
C ARG A 160 -7.57 3.83 -6.95
N ARG A 161 -6.95 2.82 -7.55
CA ARG A 161 -7.31 2.44 -8.91
C ARG A 161 -8.82 2.16 -8.98
N PRO A 162 -9.53 2.72 -9.97
CA PRO A 162 -10.89 2.30 -10.25
C PRO A 162 -10.84 0.80 -10.56
N ARG A 163 -11.69 0.03 -9.88
CA ARG A 163 -11.88 -1.39 -10.18
C ARG A 163 -12.46 -1.57 -11.57
#